data_AF-A0A1U8NFF0-F1
#
_entry.id   AF-A0A1U8NFF0-F1
#
_cell.length_a   1.000
_cell.length_b   1.000
_cell.length_c   1.000
_cell.angle_alpha   90.00
_cell.angle_beta   90.00
_cell.angle_gamma   90.00
#
_symmetry.space_group_name_H-M   'P 1'
#
loop_
_entity.id
_entity.type
_entity.pdbx_description
1 polymer ?
#
loop_
_entity_poly.entity_id
_entity_poly.type
_entity_poly.pdbx_seq_one_letter_code
_entity_poly.pdbx_strand_id
1 'polypeptide(L)'
;MVAKGKDKAKKRKVKPSDYELRTTICGILKEVDFNTVTFTDILKLLVQRFDTDLTPRKLSTKLMIQEELTKLADDEDGEEDGEKDGAQSAGQELEA
;
A
#
# COMPACT_ATOMS: atom_id res chain seq x y z
N MET A 1 36.69 36.61 14.05
CA MET A 1 35.36 36.39 13.43
C MET A 1 35.47 35.26 12.44
N VAL A 2 34.62 34.23 12.49
CA VAL A 2 34.50 33.23 11.43
C VAL A 2 33.03 33.18 11.01
N ALA A 3 32.72 33.76 9.87
CA ALA A 3 31.42 33.61 9.24
C ALA A 3 31.36 32.23 8.58
N LYS A 4 30.32 31.44 8.87
CA LYS A 4 30.05 30.22 8.08
C LYS A 4 28.56 29.94 7.95
N GLY A 5 28.07 30.12 6.72
CA GLY A 5 26.92 29.38 6.18
C GLY A 5 25.56 29.61 6.85
N LYS A 6 24.89 30.73 6.54
CA LYS A 6 23.42 30.69 6.38
C LYS A 6 23.10 29.92 5.10
N ASP A 7 23.32 28.61 5.10
CA ASP A 7 22.71 27.76 4.08
C ASP A 7 21.23 27.66 4.42
N LYS A 8 20.46 28.64 3.93
CA LYS A 8 19.01 28.51 3.83
C LYS A 8 18.75 27.42 2.81
N ALA A 9 18.87 26.17 3.28
CA ALA A 9 18.61 24.98 2.50
C ALA A 9 17.32 25.23 1.74
N LYS A 10 17.44 25.23 0.40
CA LYS A 10 16.30 25.48 -0.49
C LYS A 10 15.16 24.63 0.01
N LYS A 11 13.96 25.21 0.17
CA LYS A 11 12.70 24.46 0.23
C LYS A 11 12.50 23.79 -1.13
N ARG A 12 13.38 22.83 -1.47
CA ARG A 12 13.06 21.73 -2.38
C ARG A 12 11.75 21.20 -1.82
N LYS A 13 10.70 21.19 -2.64
CA LYS A 13 9.49 20.42 -2.33
C LYS A 13 9.99 19.02 -1.99
N VAL A 14 9.98 18.67 -0.70
CA VAL A 14 10.47 17.37 -0.26
C VAL A 14 9.45 16.40 -0.82
N LYS A 15 9.88 15.58 -1.78
CA LYS A 15 9.00 14.54 -2.32
C LYS A 15 8.54 13.70 -1.12
N PRO A 16 7.25 13.38 -1.03
CA PRO A 16 6.74 12.65 0.13
C PRO A 16 7.53 11.37 0.32
N SER A 17 7.80 11.07 1.58
CA SER A 17 8.45 9.81 1.93
C SER A 17 7.49 8.67 1.60
N ASP A 18 8.00 7.48 1.26
CA ASP A 18 7.16 6.34 0.90
C ASP A 18 6.21 5.94 2.05
N TYR A 19 6.59 6.22 3.30
CA TYR A 19 5.71 6.17 4.47
C TYR A 19 4.52 7.15 4.38
N GLU A 20 4.79 8.45 4.18
CA GLU A 20 3.72 9.48 4.08
C GLU A 20 2.79 9.20 2.89
N LEU A 21 3.35 8.71 1.78
CA LEU A 21 2.61 8.30 0.60
C LEU A 21 1.65 7.14 0.95
N ARG A 22 2.12 6.09 1.63
CA ARG A 22 1.27 4.99 2.13
C ARG A 22 0.22 5.45 3.15
N THR A 23 0.58 6.27 4.13
CA THR A 23 -0.38 6.82 5.10
C THR A 23 -1.49 7.61 4.41
N THR A 24 -1.15 8.39 3.38
CA THR A 24 -2.13 9.16 2.59
C THR A 24 -2.96 8.27 1.68
N ILE A 25 -2.39 7.20 1.10
CA ILE A 25 -3.14 6.15 0.40
C ILE A 25 -4.18 5.54 1.34
N CYS A 26 -3.78 5.02 2.51
CA CYS A 26 -4.68 4.43 3.49
C CYS A 26 -5.80 5.40 3.94
N GLY A 27 -5.47 6.70 4.12
CA GLY A 27 -6.47 7.75 4.36
C GLY A 27 -7.47 7.88 3.21
N ILE A 28 -6.99 8.02 1.98
CA ILE A 28 -7.85 8.11 0.79
C ILE A 28 -8.72 6.86 0.65
N LEU A 29 -8.18 5.64 0.80
CA LEU A 29 -8.95 4.40 0.71
C LEU A 29 -10.08 4.31 1.76
N LYS A 30 -9.97 5.00 2.89
CA LYS A 30 -11.03 5.10 3.91
C LYS A 30 -12.03 6.23 3.68
N GLU A 31 -11.66 7.24 2.87
CA GLU A 31 -12.51 8.38 2.50
C GLU A 31 -13.29 8.17 1.18
N VAL A 32 -12.86 7.23 0.32
CA VAL A 32 -13.41 7.03 -1.04
C VAL A 32 -14.45 5.92 -1.12
N ASP A 33 -15.45 6.12 -1.98
CA ASP A 33 -16.42 5.09 -2.33
C ASP A 33 -15.91 4.25 -3.52
N PHE A 34 -15.57 2.98 -3.28
CA PHE A 34 -15.00 2.08 -4.28
C PHE A 34 -15.91 1.78 -5.48
N ASN A 35 -17.22 2.00 -5.37
CA ASN A 35 -18.16 1.83 -6.48
C ASN A 35 -18.06 2.98 -7.51
N THR A 36 -17.52 4.13 -7.08
CA THR A 36 -17.49 5.37 -7.89
C THR A 36 -16.07 5.87 -8.16
N VAL A 37 -15.12 5.61 -7.26
CA VAL A 37 -13.74 6.09 -7.34
C VAL A 37 -12.85 5.03 -7.97
N THR A 38 -12.29 5.35 -9.14
CA THR A 38 -11.36 4.43 -9.82
C THR A 38 -9.94 4.57 -9.26
N PHE A 39 -9.10 3.56 -9.52
CA PHE A 39 -7.65 3.61 -9.29
C PHE A 39 -6.99 4.89 -9.85
N THR A 40 -7.47 5.41 -10.98
CA THR A 40 -6.93 6.63 -11.60
C THR A 40 -7.29 7.88 -10.80
N ASP A 41 -8.45 7.90 -10.16
CA ASP A 41 -8.89 9.02 -9.31
C ASP A 41 -8.15 9.04 -7.99
N ILE A 42 -7.82 7.88 -7.40
CA ILE A 42 -6.90 7.75 -6.26
C ILE A 42 -5.53 8.35 -6.60
N LEU A 43 -4.97 8.07 -7.78
CA LEU A 43 -3.73 8.69 -8.24
C LEU A 43 -3.84 10.23 -8.39
N LYS A 44 -4.97 10.74 -8.90
CA LYS A 44 -5.22 12.18 -9.04
C LYS A 44 -5.31 12.86 -7.67
N LEU A 45 -5.99 12.25 -6.71
CA LEU A 45 -6.07 12.72 -5.31
C LEU A 45 -4.68 12.80 -4.66
N LEU A 46 -3.82 11.79 -4.86
CA LEU A 46 -2.44 11.82 -4.34
C LEU A 46 -1.59 12.95 -4.94
N VAL A 47 -1.66 13.15 -6.27
CA VAL A 47 -0.96 14.26 -6.94
C VAL A 47 -1.43 15.61 -6.41
N GLN A 48 -2.74 15.76 -6.16
CA GLN A 48 -3.32 16.97 -5.56
C GLN A 48 -2.89 17.18 -4.10
N ARG A 49 -2.93 16.14 -3.25
CA ARG A 49 -2.57 16.23 -1.82
C ARG A 49 -1.09 16.57 -1.61
N PHE A 50 -0.20 16.10 -2.49
CA PHE A 50 1.24 16.32 -2.37
C PHE A 50 1.82 17.44 -3.26
N ASP A 51 1.01 18.05 -4.14
CA ASP A 51 1.44 19.08 -5.11
C ASP A 51 2.76 18.71 -5.85
N THR A 52 2.87 17.41 -6.15
CA THR A 52 4.11 16.74 -6.59
C THR A 52 3.80 15.80 -7.73
N ASP A 53 4.60 15.88 -8.78
CA ASP A 53 4.55 14.90 -9.87
C ASP A 53 4.97 13.52 -9.38
N LEU A 54 4.00 12.60 -9.37
CA LEU A 54 4.18 11.19 -9.03
C LEU A 54 4.55 10.34 -10.25
N THR A 55 4.59 10.89 -11.48
CA THR A 55 4.99 10.17 -12.69
C THR A 55 6.27 9.32 -12.54
N PRO A 56 7.41 9.83 -11.99
CA PRO A 56 8.62 9.03 -11.80
C PRO A 56 8.50 7.93 -10.72
N ARG A 57 7.45 7.97 -9.89
CA ARG A 57 7.12 6.93 -8.89
C ARG A 57 5.81 6.20 -9.22
N LYS A 58 5.21 6.40 -10.40
CA LYS A 58 3.85 5.95 -10.74
C LYS A 58 3.66 4.44 -10.55
N LEU A 59 4.69 3.65 -10.84
CA LEU A 59 4.70 2.20 -10.61
C LEU A 59 4.73 1.86 -9.11
N SER A 60 5.58 2.53 -8.32
CA SER A 60 5.64 2.36 -6.87
C SER A 60 4.35 2.81 -6.18
N THR A 61 3.80 3.96 -6.55
CA THR A 61 2.50 4.45 -6.07
C THR A 61 1.37 3.48 -6.44
N LYS A 62 1.39 2.94 -7.67
CA LYS A 62 0.44 1.92 -8.11
C LYS A 62 0.51 0.67 -7.24
N LEU A 63 1.72 0.15 -6.99
CA LEU A 63 1.92 -1.03 -6.16
C LEU A 63 1.40 -0.79 -4.74
N MET A 64 1.74 0.35 -4.11
CA MET A 64 1.26 0.68 -2.76
C MET A 64 -0.28 0.77 -2.68
N ILE A 65 -0.94 1.39 -3.69
CA ILE A 65 -2.41 1.41 -3.74
C ILE A 65 -2.97 0.00 -3.89
N GLN A 66 -2.37 -0.85 -4.73
CA GLN A 66 -2.82 -2.23 -4.90
C GLN A 66 -2.64 -3.06 -3.63
N GLU A 67 -1.49 -2.97 -2.94
CA GLU A 67 -1.27 -3.67 -1.66
C GLU A 67 -2.32 -3.30 -0.61
N GLU A 68 -2.62 -2.00 -0.47
CA GLU A 68 -3.58 -1.53 0.54
C GLU A 68 -5.03 -1.84 0.11
N LEU A 69 -5.37 -1.80 -1.20
CA LEU A 69 -6.66 -2.29 -1.70
C LEU A 69 -6.85 -3.80 -1.48
N THR A 70 -5.82 -4.60 -1.77
CA THR A 70 -5.86 -6.05 -1.53
C THR A 70 -6.08 -6.34 -0.06
N LYS A 71 -5.38 -5.64 0.85
CA LYS A 71 -5.64 -5.79 2.29
C LYS A 71 -7.05 -5.40 2.72
N LEU A 72 -7.63 -4.33 2.17
CA LEU A 72 -9.00 -3.95 2.50
C LEU A 72 -10.03 -5.00 2.01
N ALA A 73 -9.77 -5.65 0.87
CA ALA A 73 -10.61 -6.74 0.38
C ALA A 73 -10.42 -8.04 1.18
N ASP A 74 -9.20 -8.33 1.64
CA ASP A 74 -8.82 -9.48 2.49
C ASP A 74 -9.42 -9.35 3.91
N ASP A 75 -9.51 -8.12 4.44
CA ASP A 75 -10.10 -7.81 5.76
C ASP A 75 -11.65 -7.95 5.78
N GLU A 76 -12.31 -7.88 4.61
CA GLU A 76 -13.76 -8.17 4.47
C GLU A 76 -14.08 -9.67 4.20
N ASP A 77 -13.11 -10.48 3.76
CA ASP A 77 -13.30 -11.91 3.46
C ASP A 77 -12.99 -12.80 4.69
N GLY A 78 -13.78 -12.63 5.74
CA GLY A 78 -13.56 -13.21 7.06
C GLY A 78 -13.88 -14.70 7.28
N GLU A 79 -13.72 -15.59 6.29
CA GLU A 79 -13.75 -17.09 6.40
C GLU A 79 -12.89 -17.68 5.24
N GLU A 80 -12.05 -18.73 5.33
CA GLU A 80 -11.74 -19.76 6.35
C GLU A 80 -10.26 -20.24 6.21
N ASP A 81 -9.31 -19.86 7.10
CA ASP A 81 -8.10 -20.68 7.39
C ASP A 81 -8.39 -21.61 8.60
N GLY A 82 -9.52 -22.28 8.50
CA GLY A 82 -10.07 -23.22 9.48
C GLY A 82 -9.72 -24.64 9.10
N GLU A 83 -8.49 -25.03 9.45
CA GLU A 83 -8.02 -26.40 9.71
C GLU A 83 -8.96 -27.57 9.31
N LYS A 84 -8.53 -28.38 8.32
CA LYS A 84 -8.93 -29.80 8.22
C LYS A 84 -7.73 -30.72 8.15
N ASP A 85 -7.28 -31.09 9.35
CA ASP A 85 -6.72 -32.40 9.64
C ASP A 85 -7.61 -33.51 9.03
N GLY A 86 -7.02 -34.59 8.48
CA GLY A 86 -7.83 -35.65 7.86
C GLY A 86 -7.18 -36.52 6.77
N ALA A 87 -5.91 -36.91 6.90
CA ALA A 87 -5.29 -37.91 6.02
C ALA A 87 -5.05 -39.25 6.74
N GLN A 88 -6.08 -39.79 7.39
CA GLN A 88 -6.04 -41.09 8.04
C GLN A 88 -6.60 -42.20 7.11
N SER A 89 -5.71 -42.89 6.38
CA SER A 89 -5.92 -44.27 5.91
C SER A 89 -4.55 -44.87 5.60
N ALA A 90 -3.94 -45.65 6.50
CA ALA A 90 -4.28 -47.05 6.78
C ALA A 90 -4.12 -47.97 5.55
N GLY A 91 -3.16 -48.90 5.63
CA GLY A 91 -3.06 -50.07 4.76
C GLY A 91 -1.78 -50.19 3.92
N GLN A 92 -0.67 -50.57 4.55
CA GLN A 92 0.38 -51.32 3.84
C GLN A 92 1.07 -52.34 4.76
N GLU A 93 0.39 -53.50 4.80
CA GLU A 93 0.91 -54.88 4.81
C GLU A 93 2.24 -55.21 5.48
N LEU A 94 2.17 -56.22 6.35
CA LEU A 94 3.30 -56.88 7.01
C LEU A 94 3.73 -58.09 6.16
N GLU A 95 4.90 -58.06 5.53
CA GLU A 95 5.57 -59.30 5.08
C GLU A 95 7.10 -59.16 5.10
N ALA A 96 7.73 -59.81 6.10
CA ALA A 96 9.13 -60.29 6.13
C ALA A 96 9.34 -61.20 7.36
#